data_AF-A0A380XR69-F1
#
_entry.id   AF-A0A380XR69-F1
#
_cell.length_a   1.000
_cell.length_b   1.000
_cell.length_c   1.000
_cell.angle_alpha   90.00
_cell.angle_beta   90.00
_cell.angle_gamma   90.00
#
_symmetry.space_group_name_H-M   'P 1'
#
loop_
_entity.id
_entity.type
_entity.pdbx_description
1 polymer ?
#
loop_
_entity_poly.entity_id
_entity_poly.type
_entity_poly.pdbx_seq_one_letter_code
_entity_poly.pdbx_strand_id
1 'polypeptide(L)'
;MVQELVPHSIDKGEMKMFTVYYLDGKNVLLNQLRKSVPNEGEEVRIKGRKGKVTSVMAVEESKIHVQVELESVNKAKLAAEDDKKKKKKR
;
A
#
# COMPACT_ATOMS: atom_id res chain seq x y z
N MET A 1 -27.05 -3.72 11.16
CA MET A 1 -25.75 -3.96 10.51
C MET A 1 -25.11 -2.60 10.35
N VAL A 2 -24.10 -2.30 11.16
CA VAL A 2 -23.52 -0.95 11.29
C VAL A 2 -22.75 -0.60 10.02
N GLN A 3 -23.24 0.40 9.30
CA GLN A 3 -22.51 1.02 8.18
C GLN A 3 -21.38 1.86 8.74
N GLU A 4 -20.23 1.71 8.11
CA GLU A 4 -18.94 2.25 8.49
C GLU A 4 -18.99 3.78 8.58
N LEU A 5 -18.41 4.31 9.66
CA LEU A 5 -18.11 5.72 9.83
C LEU A 5 -16.98 6.10 8.87
N VAL A 6 -17.32 6.31 7.60
CA VAL A 6 -16.50 7.17 6.73
C VAL A 6 -16.76 8.60 7.19
N PRO A 7 -15.77 9.31 7.75
CA PRO A 7 -15.99 10.67 8.21
C PRO A 7 -16.40 11.54 7.02
N HIS A 8 -17.67 11.94 7.04
CA HIS A 8 -18.23 12.96 6.16
C HIS A 8 -17.55 14.30 6.47
N SER A 9 -17.07 14.93 5.41
CA SER A 9 -16.78 16.36 5.29
C SER A 9 -15.62 16.90 6.14
N ILE A 10 -14.48 17.18 5.47
CA ILE A 10 -13.36 17.96 6.03
C ILE A 10 -13.67 19.44 5.77
N ASP A 11 -14.02 20.16 6.84
CA ASP A 11 -14.11 21.61 6.87
C ASP A 11 -12.78 22.26 6.47
N LYS A 12 -12.88 23.35 5.70
CA LYS A 12 -11.76 24.17 5.20
C LYS A 12 -10.90 24.66 6.37
N GLY A 13 -9.69 24.12 6.55
CA GLY A 13 -8.65 24.79 7.34
C GLY A 13 -7.57 23.90 7.97
N GLU A 14 -7.85 22.64 8.28
CA GLU A 14 -6.86 21.73 8.87
C GLU A 14 -6.38 20.68 7.87
N MET A 15 -5.11 20.77 7.44
CA MET A 15 -4.45 19.64 6.79
C MET A 15 -4.09 18.59 7.84
N LYS A 16 -5.02 17.67 8.12
CA LYS A 16 -4.71 16.47 8.92
C LYS A 16 -3.74 15.57 8.16
N MET A 17 -2.65 15.21 8.83
CA MET A 17 -1.66 14.25 8.36
C MET A 17 -1.89 12.91 9.05
N PHE A 18 -1.88 11.84 8.26
CA PHE A 18 -2.11 10.48 8.74
C PHE A 18 -0.83 9.67 8.66
N THR A 19 -0.49 8.95 9.72
CA THR A 19 0.51 7.89 9.67
C THR A 19 -0.18 6.63 9.17
N VAL A 20 0.08 6.31 7.90
CA VAL A 20 -0.50 5.17 7.21
C VAL A 20 0.47 3.98 7.32
N TYR A 21 0.01 2.91 7.95
CA TYR A 21 0.72 1.65 8.11
C TYR A 21 0.17 0.64 7.10
N TYR A 22 0.97 0.29 6.10
CA TYR A 22 0.63 -0.75 5.14
C TYR A 22 1.01 -2.12 5.72
N LEU A 23 0.02 -2.99 5.86
CA LEU A 23 0.11 -4.29 6.51
C LEU A 23 -0.23 -5.39 5.51
N ASP A 24 0.46 -6.52 5.64
CA ASP A 24 0.08 -7.79 5.01
C ASP A 24 -0.16 -8.79 6.14
N GLY A 25 -1.43 -8.95 6.51
CA GLY A 25 -1.84 -9.66 7.72
C GLY A 25 -1.28 -8.99 8.97
N LYS A 26 -0.31 -9.64 9.62
CA LYS A 26 0.36 -9.14 10.83
C LYS A 26 1.70 -8.44 10.53
N ASN A 27 2.15 -8.43 9.28
CA ASN A 27 3.45 -7.91 8.91
C ASN A 27 3.36 -6.46 8.45
N VAL A 28 4.14 -5.56 9.06
CA VAL A 28 4.23 -4.16 8.63
C VAL A 28 5.18 -4.05 7.45
N LEU A 29 4.65 -3.76 6.27
CA LEU A 29 5.45 -3.61 5.06
C LEU A 29 6.13 -2.25 5.01
N LEU A 30 5.40 -1.19 5.34
CA LEU A 30 5.84 0.20 5.23
C LEU A 30 4.94 1.10 6.07
N ASN A 31 5.52 2.12 6.72
CA ASN A 31 4.79 3.21 7.34
C ASN A 31 5.13 4.53 6.64
N GLN A 32 4.14 5.39 6.44
CA GLN A 32 4.34 6.69 5.78
C GLN A 32 3.40 7.74 6.37
N LEU A 33 3.93 8.95 6.57
CA LEU A 33 3.09 10.11 6.82
C LEU A 33 2.49 10.58 5.49
N ARG A 34 1.16 10.58 5.36
CA ARG A 34 0.45 11.00 4.16
C ARG A 34 -0.64 12.01 4.49
N LYS A 35 -0.89 12.92 3.54
CA LYS A 35 -2.04 13.83 3.58
C LYS A 35 -3.37 13.14 3.27
N SER A 36 -3.30 11.96 2.65
CA SER A 36 -4.47 11.18 2.25
C SER A 36 -4.26 9.71 2.52
N VAL A 37 -5.37 9.02 2.78
CA VAL A 37 -5.46 7.58 2.99
C VAL A 37 -5.92 6.95 1.68
N PRO A 38 -5.32 5.82 1.23
CA PRO A 38 -5.79 5.12 0.05
C PRO A 38 -7.17 4.47 0.28
N ASN A 39 -7.92 4.24 -0.79
CA ASN A 39 -9.24 3.61 -0.71
C ASN A 39 -9.16 2.09 -0.83
N GLU A 40 -10.19 1.39 -0.36
CA GLU A 40 -10.32 -0.05 -0.59
C GLU A 40 -10.41 -0.37 -2.08
N GLY A 41 -9.69 -1.40 -2.51
CA GLY A 41 -9.57 -1.81 -3.90
C GLY A 41 -8.56 -1.02 -4.74
N GLU A 42 -7.96 0.05 -4.19
CA GLU A 42 -6.95 0.85 -4.89
C GLU A 42 -5.67 0.04 -5.14
N GLU A 43 -5.09 0.21 -6.33
CA GLU A 43 -3.79 -0.36 -6.67
C GLU A 43 -2.67 0.45 -6.02
N VAL A 44 -1.80 -0.22 -5.29
CA VAL A 44 -0.68 0.40 -4.59
C VAL A 44 0.63 -0.28 -4.95
N ARG A 45 1.72 0.48 -4.89
CA ARG A 45 3.07 -0.05 -5.07
C ARG A 45 3.86 0.10 -3.78
N ILE A 46 4.09 -1.01 -3.08
CA ILE A 46 4.80 -1.05 -1.81
C ILE A 46 6.20 -1.62 -2.06
N LYS A 47 7.24 -0.82 -1.82
CA LYS A 47 8.66 -1.24 -1.96
C LYS A 47 8.94 -1.93 -3.31
N GLY A 48 8.44 -1.34 -4.40
CA GLY A 48 8.63 -1.82 -5.76
C GLY A 48 7.69 -2.95 -6.20
N ARG A 49 6.95 -3.58 -5.29
CA ARG A 49 5.97 -4.64 -5.58
C ARG A 49 4.57 -4.05 -5.77
N LYS A 50 3.83 -4.57 -6.75
CA LYS A 50 2.42 -4.26 -6.93
C LYS A 50 1.60 -4.95 -5.85
N GLY A 51 0.52 -4.29 -5.44
CA GLY A 51 -0.47 -4.86 -4.55
C GLY A 51 -1.78 -4.09 -4.63
N LYS A 52 -2.77 -4.58 -3.90
CA LYS A 52 -4.10 -4.00 -3.85
C LYS A 52 -4.51 -3.80 -2.40
N VAL A 53 -5.16 -2.67 -2.11
CA VAL A 53 -5.73 -2.40 -0.79
C VAL A 53 -6.94 -3.30 -0.59
N THR A 54 -6.95 -4.06 0.50
CA THR A 54 -8.05 -4.98 0.86
C THR A 54 -8.91 -4.44 2.00
N SER A 55 -8.36 -3.66 2.92
CA SER A 55 -9.13 -3.01 3.98
C SER A 55 -8.43 -1.78 4.54
N VAL A 56 -9.20 -0.78 4.95
CA VAL A 56 -8.70 0.46 5.58
C VAL A 56 -9.34 0.64 6.95
N MET A 57 -8.52 0.67 8.00
CA MET A 57 -8.97 0.78 9.38
C MET A 57 -8.32 1.97 10.09
N ALA A 58 -9.13 2.88 10.62
CA ALA A 58 -8.66 3.91 11.53
C ALA A 58 -8.47 3.32 12.93
N VAL A 59 -7.23 3.37 13.46
CA VAL A 59 -6.90 2.85 14.79
C VAL A 59 -6.89 3.96 15.83
N GLU A 60 -6.41 5.13 15.45
CA GLU A 60 -6.42 6.36 16.25
C GLU A 60 -6.74 7.54 15.31
N GLU A 61 -6.86 8.75 15.87
CA GLU A 61 -7.19 9.96 15.11
C GLU A 61 -6.28 10.22 13.90
N SER A 62 -4.98 9.94 14.05
CA SER A 62 -3.97 10.16 13.00
C SER A 62 -3.25 8.88 12.58
N LYS A 63 -3.64 7.70 13.09
CA LYS A 63 -3.02 6.40 12.72
C LYS A 63 -4.01 5.52 11.98
N ILE A 64 -3.62 5.14 10.77
CA ILE A 64 -4.45 4.33 9.87
C ILE A 64 -3.70 3.07 9.50
N HIS A 65 -4.36 1.92 9.66
CA HIS A 65 -3.88 0.63 9.20
C HIS A 65 -4.53 0.30 7.86
N VAL A 66 -3.72 -0.03 6.87
CA VAL A 66 -4.16 -0.38 5.52
C VAL A 66 -3.68 -1.79 5.22
N GLN A 67 -4.61 -2.73 5.14
CA GLN A 67 -4.31 -4.09 4.69
C GLN A 67 -4.11 -4.09 3.18
N VAL A 68 -3.04 -4.72 2.73
CA VAL A 68 -2.71 -4.87 1.32
C VAL A 68 -2.34 -6.30 1.02
N GLU A 69 -2.78 -6.77 -0.15
CA GLU A 69 -2.36 -8.03 -0.72
C GLU A 69 -1.32 -7.74 -1.81
N LEU A 70 -0.11 -8.28 -1.66
CA LEU A 70 0.97 -8.09 -2.64
C LEU A 70 0.96 -9.20 -3.69
N GLU A 71 1.26 -8.84 -4.94
CA GLU A 71 1.48 -9.85 -5.98
C GLU A 71 2.72 -10.70 -5.67
N SER A 72 2.60 -12.02 -5.87
CA SER A 72 3.69 -12.96 -5.68
C SER A 72 4.86 -12.68 -6.64
N VAL A 73 6.05 -12.45 -6.10
CA VAL A 73 7.27 -12.26 -6.92
C VAL A 73 7.75 -13.62 -7.41
N ASN A 74 7.43 -13.95 -8.66
CA ASN A 74 7.87 -15.20 -9.29
C ASN A 74 9.36 -15.13 -9.64
N LYS A 75 10.22 -15.55 -8.70
CA LYS A 75 11.70 -15.49 -8.82
C LYS A 75 12.23 -16.21 -10.07
N ALA A 76 11.51 -17.21 -10.58
CA ALA A 76 11.87 -17.96 -11.79
C ALA A 76 11.88 -17.10 -13.07
N LYS A 77 11.05 -16.04 -13.15
CA LYS A 77 11.01 -15.16 -14.34
C LYS A 77 12.11 -14.09 -14.33
N LEU A 78 12.54 -13.65 -13.15
CA LEU A 78 13.56 -12.61 -13.01
C LEU A 78 14.94 -13.07 -13.47
N ALA A 79 15.31 -14.33 -13.17
CA ALA A 79 16.59 -14.90 -13.61
C ALA A 79 16.72 -15.03 -15.14
N ALA A 80 15.61 -15.14 -15.87
CA ALA A 80 15.62 -15.33 -17.32
C ALA A 80 15.82 -14.01 -18.12
N GLU A 81 15.60 -12.84 -17.51
CA GLU A 81 15.82 -11.55 -18.17
C GLU A 81 17.26 -11.03 -18.02
N ASP A 82 17.93 -11.32 -16.90
CA ASP A 82 19.32 -10.90 -16.67
C ASP A 82 20.31 -11.63 -17.60
N ASP A 83 20.06 -12.89 -17.96
CA ASP A 83 20.92 -13.66 -18.87
C ASP A 83 20.87 -13.19 -20.34
N LYS A 84 19.81 -12.49 -20.77
CA LYS A 84 19.70 -12.00 -22.15
C LYS A 84 20.53 -10.74 -22.42
N LYS A 85 21.01 -10.03 -21.38
CA LYS A 85 21.79 -8.79 -21.54
C LYS A 85 23.31 -8.99 -21.64
N LYS A 86 23.82 -10.22 -21.47
CA LYS A 86 25.27 -10.53 -21.46
C LYS A 86 25.81 -11.20 -22.73
N LYS A 87 25.08 -11.18 -23.86
CA LYS A 87 25.57 -11.75 -25.13
C LYS A 87 25.67 -10.71 -26.26
N LYS A 88 26.47 -9.66 -26.05
CA LYS A 88 27.13 -8.93 -27.16
C LYS A 88 28.60 -8.72 -26.83
N LYS A 89 29.38 -9.79 -27.01
CA LYS A 89 30.84 -9.74 -27.10
C LYS A 89 31.23 -10.41 -28.41
N ARG A 90 31.36 -9.60 -29.47
CA ARG A 90 32.27 -9.81 -30.60
C ARG A 90 32.67 -8.42 -31.09
#